data_AF-A0A3N5QRS7-F1
#
_entry.id   AF-A0A3N5QRS7-F1
#
_cell.length_a   1.000
_cell.length_b   1.000
_cell.length_c   1.000
_cell.angle_alpha   90.00
_cell.angle_beta   90.00
_cell.angle_gamma   90.00
#
_symmetry.space_group_name_H-M   'P 1'
#
loop_
_entity.id
_entity.type
_entity.pdbx_description
1 polymer ?
#
loop_
_entity_poly.entity_id
_entity_poly.type
_entity_poly.pdbx_seq_one_letter_code
_entity_poly.pdbx_strand_id
1 'polypeptide(L)'
;MADVNRIRAFLRLTLADGVGAVTFRNIVQKFGDVTEAPVLSPDLLQMVKGVGEKTARAIVDLDEKLIDEELAEVERRNVKILCMEDADFPAALRNLHDCPPLLYVRGELRKTDAIAIGVVGSRRCTHYGMEQAERFGSLLGRAGFAIISGGARGIDTAAHRGAMQAGGRTVAVMGCGLCTAYPPENAGLFEEIAAGNGALVSELPMRTAVLGGNFPT
;
A
#
# COMPACT_ATOMS: atom_id res chain seq x y z
N MET A 1 -9.95 -16.99 3.08
CA MET A 1 -10.42 -15.66 2.62
C MET A 1 -10.49 -14.80 3.86
N ALA A 2 -9.88 -13.62 3.85
CA ALA A 2 -10.12 -12.65 4.92
C ALA A 2 -11.63 -12.42 5.05
N ASP A 3 -12.12 -12.34 6.28
CA ASP A 3 -13.54 -12.10 6.54
C ASP A 3 -13.96 -10.77 5.88
N VAL A 4 -14.93 -10.83 4.96
CA VAL A 4 -15.43 -9.67 4.22
C VAL A 4 -15.93 -8.61 5.19
N ASN A 5 -16.56 -9.01 6.30
CA ASN A 5 -17.05 -8.08 7.32
C ASN A 5 -15.89 -7.31 7.97
N ARG A 6 -14.78 -8.00 8.23
CA ARG A 6 -13.56 -7.38 8.76
C ARG A 6 -12.96 -6.39 7.77
N ILE A 7 -12.84 -6.75 6.49
CA ILE A 7 -12.33 -5.82 5.47
C ILE A 7 -13.22 -4.57 5.39
N ARG A 8 -14.54 -4.73 5.38
CA ARG A 8 -15.49 -3.59 5.39
C ARG A 8 -15.29 -2.70 6.60
N ALA A 9 -15.10 -3.28 7.78
CA ALA A 9 -14.87 -2.53 9.00
C ALA A 9 -13.55 -1.73 8.96
N PHE A 10 -12.48 -2.36 8.47
CA PHE A 10 -11.21 -1.66 8.24
C PHE A 10 -11.37 -0.53 7.23
N LEU A 11 -12.01 -0.79 6.09
CA LEU A 11 -12.27 0.21 5.04
C LEU A 11 -13.06 1.39 5.58
N ARG A 12 -14.09 1.13 6.40
CA ARG A 12 -14.86 2.21 7.04
C ARG A 12 -14.00 3.14 7.86
N LEU A 13 -13.12 2.58 8.68
CA LEU A 13 -12.20 3.40 9.48
C LEU A 13 -11.21 4.13 8.58
N THR A 14 -10.59 3.47 7.60
CA THR A 14 -9.53 4.08 6.78
C THR A 14 -10.02 5.10 5.76
N LEU A 15 -11.26 4.97 5.29
CA LEU A 15 -11.88 5.91 4.35
C LEU A 15 -12.49 7.14 5.06
N ALA A 16 -12.68 7.07 6.38
CA ALA A 16 -13.23 8.18 7.16
C ALA A 16 -12.19 9.30 7.34
N ASP A 17 -12.62 10.54 7.08
CA ASP A 17 -11.78 11.72 7.23
C ASP A 17 -11.23 11.88 8.66
N GLY A 18 -9.92 12.02 8.77
CA GLY A 18 -9.21 12.21 10.05
C GLY A 18 -8.78 10.90 10.73
N VAL A 19 -8.99 9.75 10.10
CA VAL A 19 -8.48 8.47 10.60
C VAL A 19 -7.21 8.07 9.85
N GLY A 20 -6.06 8.44 10.41
CA GLY A 20 -4.76 7.91 9.98
C GLY A 20 -4.36 6.63 10.73
N ALA A 21 -3.19 6.07 10.41
CA ALA A 21 -2.67 4.85 11.03
C ALA A 21 -2.62 4.91 12.58
N VAL A 22 -2.23 6.06 13.15
CA VAL A 22 -2.17 6.26 14.60
C VAL A 22 -3.57 6.28 15.22
N THR A 23 -4.52 7.00 14.62
CA THR A 23 -5.91 7.05 15.09
C THR A 23 -6.55 5.67 15.01
N PHE A 24 -6.37 4.97 13.88
CA PHE A 24 -6.82 3.60 13.70
C PHE A 24 -6.29 2.70 14.83
N ARG A 25 -4.99 2.73 15.09
CA ARG A 25 -4.37 1.95 16.18
C ARG A 25 -4.98 2.27 17.54
N ASN A 26 -5.23 3.53 17.85
CA ASN A 26 -5.86 3.92 19.13
C ASN A 26 -7.29 3.36 19.24
N ILE A 27 -8.04 3.32 18.14
CA ILE A 27 -9.38 2.71 18.10
C ILE A 27 -9.27 1.20 18.39
N VAL A 28 -8.40 0.48 17.67
CA VAL A 28 -8.20 -0.96 17.87
C VAL A 28 -7.73 -1.27 19.30
N GLN A 29 -6.80 -0.50 19.85
CA GLN A 29 -6.33 -0.68 21.23
C GLN A 29 -7.43 -0.46 22.27
N LYS A 30 -8.39 0.44 22.00
CA LYS A 30 -9.46 0.76 22.93
C LYS A 30 -10.59 -0.28 22.91
N PHE A 31 -10.93 -0.79 21.73
CA PHE A 31 -12.12 -1.62 21.53
C PHE A 31 -11.81 -3.08 21.18
N GLY A 32 -10.56 -3.42 20.87
CA GLY A 32 -10.13 -4.77 20.54
C GLY A 32 -10.45 -5.12 19.08
N ASP A 33 -11.70 -5.51 18.80
CA ASP A 33 -12.11 -5.97 17.48
C ASP A 33 -12.56 -4.81 16.57
N VAL A 34 -11.93 -4.69 15.41
CA VAL A 34 -12.27 -3.66 14.42
C VAL A 34 -13.66 -3.85 13.86
N THR A 35 -14.21 -5.07 13.82
CA THR A 35 -15.58 -5.32 13.35
C THR A 35 -16.64 -4.68 14.25
N GLU A 36 -16.32 -4.47 15.53
CA GLU A 36 -17.21 -3.80 16.48
C GLU A 36 -17.06 -2.27 16.43
N ALA A 37 -15.89 -1.76 16.00
CA ALA A 37 -15.60 -0.33 15.99
C ALA A 37 -16.54 0.55 15.11
N PRO A 38 -16.95 0.13 13.90
CA PRO A 38 -17.99 0.77 13.09
C PRO A 38 -19.36 0.90 13.76
N VAL A 39 -19.65 0.01 14.72
CA VAL A 39 -20.97 -0.10 15.38
C VAL A 39 -21.04 0.80 16.62
N LEU A 40 -19.96 1.50 16.95
CA LEU A 40 -19.87 2.37 18.11
C LEU A 40 -20.56 3.71 17.87
N SER A 41 -21.28 4.21 18.88
CA SER A 41 -21.84 5.56 18.83
C SER A 41 -20.74 6.62 18.73
N PRO A 42 -21.04 7.80 18.16
CA PRO A 42 -20.09 8.91 18.12
C PRO A 42 -19.50 9.26 19.50
N ASP A 43 -20.26 9.08 20.58
CA ASP A 43 -19.81 9.36 21.95
C ASP A 43 -18.71 8.40 22.42
N LEU A 44 -18.81 7.12 22.09
CA LEU A 44 -17.78 6.14 22.43
C LEU A 44 -16.50 6.39 21.64
N LEU A 45 -16.63 6.69 20.34
CA LEU A 45 -15.49 6.99 19.48
C LEU A 45 -14.70 8.23 19.98
N GLN A 46 -15.39 9.25 20.49
CA GLN A 46 -14.75 10.44 21.06
C GLN A 46 -13.92 10.17 22.33
N MET A 47 -14.09 9.01 22.97
CA MET A 47 -13.22 8.61 24.08
C MET A 47 -11.82 8.16 23.61
N VAL A 48 -11.62 7.97 22.31
CA VAL A 48 -10.33 7.59 21.72
C VAL A 48 -9.46 8.82 21.50
N LYS A 49 -8.20 8.73 21.93
CA LYS A 49 -7.22 9.80 21.72
C LYS A 49 -7.07 10.10 20.22
N GLY A 50 -7.31 11.36 19.85
CA GLY A 50 -7.21 11.84 18.46
C GLY A 50 -8.51 11.77 17.67
N VAL A 51 -9.61 11.28 18.26
CA VAL A 51 -10.93 11.25 17.64
C VAL A 51 -11.79 12.35 18.26
N GLY A 52 -12.03 13.42 17.50
CA GLY A 52 -13.02 14.45 17.87
C GLY A 52 -14.40 14.16 17.29
N GLU A 53 -15.40 14.97 17.64
CA GLU A 53 -16.79 14.85 17.14
C GLU A 53 -16.84 14.72 15.60
N LYS A 54 -16.05 15.54 14.88
CA LYS A 54 -15.99 15.51 13.42
C LYS A 54 -15.54 14.14 12.88
N THR A 55 -14.47 13.58 13.43
CA THR A 55 -13.92 12.28 13.00
C THR A 55 -14.84 11.13 13.41
N ALA A 56 -15.44 11.19 14.60
CA ALA A 56 -16.40 10.20 15.04
C ALA A 56 -17.62 10.13 14.10
N ARG A 57 -18.17 11.29 13.70
CA ARG A 57 -19.24 11.34 12.70
C ARG A 57 -18.78 10.87 11.33
N ALA A 58 -17.57 11.25 10.89
CA ALA A 58 -17.03 10.79 9.60
C ALA A 58 -16.91 9.24 9.52
N ILE A 59 -16.68 8.56 10.65
CA ILE A 59 -16.67 7.10 10.75
C ILE A 59 -18.10 6.53 10.68
N VAL A 60 -18.98 7.02 11.54
CA VAL A 60 -20.35 6.47 11.71
C VAL A 60 -21.23 6.76 10.50
N ASP A 61 -21.13 7.97 9.95
CA ASP A 61 -21.95 8.45 8.85
C ASP A 61 -21.32 8.12 7.48
N LEU A 62 -20.23 7.33 7.44
CA LEU A 62 -19.59 6.95 6.18
C LEU A 62 -20.57 6.13 5.32
N ASP A 63 -20.86 6.66 4.14
CA ASP A 63 -21.72 6.02 3.14
C ASP A 63 -21.18 4.63 2.76
N GLU A 64 -21.99 3.59 2.99
CA GLU A 64 -21.69 2.20 2.60
C GLU A 64 -21.36 2.09 1.11
N LYS A 65 -21.94 2.96 0.27
CA LYS A 65 -21.66 3.00 -1.16
C LYS A 65 -20.19 3.26 -1.46
N LEU A 66 -19.49 4.05 -0.64
CA LEU A 66 -18.05 4.28 -0.81
C LEU A 66 -17.24 3.01 -0.57
N ILE A 67 -17.63 2.21 0.42
CA ILE A 67 -16.98 0.92 0.71
C ILE A 67 -17.26 -0.07 -0.42
N ASP A 68 -18.50 -0.13 -0.91
CA ASP A 68 -18.89 -0.99 -2.03
C ASP A 68 -18.15 -0.61 -3.32
N GLU A 69 -18.04 0.68 -3.62
CA GLU A 69 -17.29 1.18 -4.77
C GLU A 69 -15.79 0.86 -4.67
N GLU A 70 -15.22 0.99 -3.47
CA GLU A 70 -13.82 0.64 -3.21
C GLU A 70 -13.57 -0.86 -3.42
N LEU A 71 -14.41 -1.73 -2.85
CA LEU A 71 -14.34 -3.18 -3.05
C LEU A 71 -14.53 -3.58 -4.52
N ALA A 72 -15.43 -2.90 -5.24
CA ALA A 72 -15.64 -3.14 -6.67
C ALA A 72 -14.39 -2.77 -7.51
N GLU A 73 -13.65 -1.72 -7.15
CA GLU A 73 -12.35 -1.42 -7.79
C GLU A 73 -11.30 -2.49 -7.51
N VAL A 74 -11.23 -2.94 -6.27
CA VAL A 74 -10.30 -3.98 -5.82
C VAL A 74 -10.52 -5.26 -6.64
N GLU A 75 -11.77 -5.72 -6.74
CA GLU A 75 -12.13 -6.89 -7.53
C GLU A 75 -11.81 -6.69 -9.02
N ARG A 76 -12.25 -5.57 -9.61
CA ARG A 76 -12.07 -5.31 -11.05
C ARG A 76 -10.61 -5.30 -11.49
N ARG A 77 -9.71 -4.88 -10.61
CA ARG A 77 -8.27 -4.76 -10.91
C ARG A 77 -7.44 -5.93 -10.37
N ASN A 78 -8.09 -6.97 -9.86
CA ASN A 78 -7.45 -8.14 -9.24
C ASN A 78 -6.44 -7.73 -8.16
N VAL A 79 -6.88 -6.81 -7.29
CA VAL A 79 -6.14 -6.35 -6.13
C VAL A 79 -6.58 -7.17 -4.92
N LYS A 80 -5.65 -7.43 -4.01
CA LYS A 80 -5.94 -8.01 -2.69
C LYS A 80 -5.80 -6.93 -1.64
N ILE A 81 -6.70 -6.90 -0.67
CA ILE A 81 -6.53 -6.12 0.56
C ILE A 81 -5.94 -7.06 1.61
N LEU A 82 -4.81 -6.67 2.20
CA LEU A 82 -4.24 -7.30 3.39
C LEU A 82 -4.48 -6.38 4.59
N CYS A 83 -5.16 -6.89 5.62
CA CYS A 83 -5.28 -6.20 6.90
C CYS A 83 -4.01 -6.41 7.72
N MET A 84 -3.66 -5.47 8.60
CA MET A 84 -2.43 -5.56 9.43
C MET A 84 -2.32 -6.86 10.25
N GLU A 85 -3.46 -7.49 10.55
CA GLU A 85 -3.59 -8.74 11.30
C GLU A 85 -3.42 -10.00 10.43
N ASP A 86 -3.50 -9.88 9.10
CA ASP A 86 -3.39 -11.02 8.20
C ASP A 86 -2.00 -11.62 8.21
N ALA A 87 -1.89 -12.96 8.27
CA ALA A 87 -0.61 -13.65 8.33
C ALA A 87 0.36 -13.26 7.20
N ASP A 88 -0.17 -12.99 6.00
CA ASP A 88 0.58 -12.60 4.81
C ASP A 88 0.92 -11.10 4.75
N PHE A 89 0.44 -10.29 5.69
CA PHE A 89 0.82 -8.88 5.81
C PHE A 89 2.32 -8.75 6.13
N PRO A 90 3.08 -7.87 5.44
CA PRO A 90 4.53 -7.76 5.62
C PRO A 90 4.93 -7.45 7.07
N ALA A 91 5.67 -8.38 7.69
CA ALA A 91 6.10 -8.25 9.09
C ALA A 91 6.96 -7.00 9.35
N ALA A 92 7.73 -6.55 8.35
CA ALA A 92 8.53 -5.33 8.43
C ALA A 92 7.68 -4.07 8.67
N LEU A 93 6.45 -4.03 8.14
CA LEU A 93 5.53 -2.90 8.32
C LEU A 93 4.84 -2.93 9.68
N ARG A 94 4.53 -4.12 10.23
CA ARG A 94 3.80 -4.26 11.51
C ARG A 94 4.48 -3.58 12.69
N ASN A 95 5.82 -3.52 12.67
CA ASN A 95 6.61 -2.94 13.75
C ASN A 95 6.74 -1.41 13.65
N LEU A 96 6.26 -0.81 12.57
CA LEU A 96 6.32 0.65 12.39
C LEU A 96 5.29 1.35 13.28
N HIS A 97 5.65 2.54 13.77
CA HIS A 97 4.75 3.36 14.60
C HIS A 97 3.48 3.79 13.85
N ASP A 98 3.59 3.89 12.54
CA ASP A 98 2.62 4.31 11.54
C ASP A 98 2.22 3.14 10.62
N CYS A 99 2.34 1.89 11.08
CA CYS A 99 1.91 0.71 10.33
C CYS A 99 0.53 0.93 9.69
N PRO A 100 0.41 0.78 8.36
CA PRO A 100 -0.86 1.00 7.69
C PRO A 100 -1.88 -0.06 8.12
N PRO A 101 -3.14 0.32 8.35
CA PRO A 101 -4.20 -0.64 8.73
C PRO A 101 -4.48 -1.67 7.63
N LEU A 102 -4.41 -1.20 6.38
CA LEU A 102 -4.66 -1.96 5.16
C LEU A 102 -3.51 -1.75 4.18
N LEU A 103 -3.22 -2.80 3.41
CA LEU A 103 -2.30 -2.74 2.28
C LEU A 103 -2.99 -3.31 1.04
N TYR A 104 -3.11 -2.50 0.00
CA TYR A 104 -3.60 -2.92 -1.31
C TYR A 104 -2.45 -3.54 -2.09
N VAL A 105 -2.65 -4.71 -2.68
CA VAL A 105 -1.63 -5.50 -3.37
C VAL A 105 -2.15 -5.94 -4.74
N ARG A 106 -1.54 -5.45 -5.82
CA ARG A 106 -1.80 -5.91 -7.20
C ARG A 106 -0.65 -6.82 -7.65
N GLY A 107 -0.97 -8.05 -8.04
CA GLY A 107 0.03 -9.10 -8.28
C GLY A 107 0.17 -10.03 -7.08
N GLU A 108 1.38 -10.48 -6.79
CA GLU A 108 1.62 -11.45 -5.72
C GLU A 108 2.82 -11.04 -4.86
N LEU A 109 2.60 -10.91 -3.55
CA LEU A 109 3.69 -10.88 -2.56
C LEU A 109 4.00 -12.31 -2.11
N ARG A 110 5.29 -12.66 -2.08
CA ARG A 110 5.77 -13.96 -1.61
C ARG A 110 6.58 -13.79 -0.33
N LYS A 111 6.65 -14.85 0.47
CA LYS A 111 7.49 -14.86 1.69
C LYS A 111 8.96 -14.56 1.40
N THR A 112 9.45 -14.96 0.21
CA THR A 112 10.82 -14.66 -0.25
C THR A 112 11.05 -13.16 -0.44
N ASP A 113 10.01 -12.37 -0.67
CA ASP A 113 10.11 -10.92 -0.85
C ASP A 113 10.40 -10.19 0.47
N ALA A 114 10.41 -10.90 1.60
CA ALA A 114 10.91 -10.37 2.87
C ALA A 114 12.44 -10.19 2.86
N ILE A 115 13.17 -10.92 2.00
CA ILE A 115 14.60 -10.72 1.79
C ILE A 115 14.76 -9.74 0.64
N ALA A 116 14.73 -8.45 0.97
CA ALA A 116 14.64 -7.38 -0.01
C ALA A 116 15.64 -6.26 0.24
N ILE A 117 15.92 -5.51 -0.83
CA ILE A 117 16.74 -4.30 -0.79
C ILE A 117 15.94 -3.15 -1.40
N GLY A 118 15.87 -2.06 -0.65
CA GLY A 118 15.34 -0.79 -1.14
C GLY A 118 16.34 -0.12 -2.08
N VAL A 119 15.89 0.24 -3.28
CA VAL A 119 16.68 1.04 -4.23
C VAL A 119 15.90 2.31 -4.53
N VAL A 120 16.47 3.45 -4.16
CA VAL A 120 15.87 4.78 -4.34
C VAL A 120 16.87 5.72 -4.98
N GLY A 121 16.38 6.74 -5.70
CA GLY A 121 17.27 7.78 -6.18
C GLY A 121 16.58 8.86 -7.01
N SER A 122 17.39 9.58 -7.78
CA SER A 122 16.92 10.76 -8.52
C SER A 122 15.92 10.40 -9.62
N ARG A 123 14.83 11.19 -9.68
CA ARG A 123 13.87 11.19 -10.79
C ARG A 123 14.47 11.69 -12.11
N ARG A 124 15.53 12.50 -12.01
CA ARG A 124 16.34 13.01 -13.14
C ARG A 124 17.77 12.53 -12.95
N CYS A 125 18.04 11.28 -13.28
CA CYS A 125 19.37 10.69 -13.17
C CYS A 125 20.17 10.89 -14.46
N THR A 126 21.50 10.81 -14.34
CA THR A 126 22.39 10.71 -15.51
C THR A 126 22.22 9.34 -16.17
N HIS A 127 22.71 9.21 -17.41
CA HIS A 127 22.75 7.91 -18.08
C HIS A 127 23.54 6.88 -17.28
N TYR A 128 24.71 7.25 -16.77
CA TYR A 128 25.50 6.42 -15.87
C TYR A 128 24.74 5.98 -14.61
N GLY A 129 24.01 6.91 -13.97
CA GLY A 129 23.20 6.58 -12.80
C GLY A 129 22.09 5.57 -13.11
N MET A 130 21.44 5.71 -14.27
CA MET A 130 20.45 4.76 -14.76
C MET A 130 21.06 3.38 -15.00
N GLU A 131 22.20 3.29 -15.68
CA GLU A 131 22.91 2.02 -15.92
C GLU A 131 23.34 1.34 -14.62
N GLN A 132 23.85 2.09 -13.63
CA GLN A 132 24.21 1.51 -12.35
C GLN A 132 22.99 1.00 -11.57
N ALA A 133 21.88 1.74 -11.59
CA ALA A 133 20.64 1.29 -10.95
C ALA A 133 20.09 0.00 -11.57
N GLU A 134 20.09 -0.09 -12.90
CA GLU A 134 19.72 -1.30 -13.63
C GLU A 134 20.67 -2.47 -13.32
N ARG A 135 21.98 -2.19 -13.30
CA ARG A 135 22.99 -3.18 -12.93
C ARG A 135 22.81 -3.70 -11.50
N PHE A 136 22.56 -2.81 -10.53
CA PHE A 136 22.30 -3.22 -9.15
C PHE A 136 21.02 -4.03 -9.04
N GLY A 137 19.93 -3.61 -9.68
CA GLY A 137 18.69 -4.38 -9.73
C GLY A 137 18.92 -5.79 -10.29
N SER A 138 19.69 -5.91 -11.37
CA SER A 138 20.03 -7.19 -11.98
C SER A 138 20.89 -8.08 -11.08
N LEU A 139 21.97 -7.55 -10.50
CA LEU A 139 22.88 -8.31 -9.64
C LEU A 139 22.17 -8.81 -8.37
N LEU A 140 21.39 -7.94 -7.72
CA LEU A 140 20.65 -8.28 -6.51
C LEU A 140 19.52 -9.26 -6.80
N GLY A 141 18.79 -9.07 -7.91
CA GLY A 141 17.75 -9.99 -8.36
C GLY A 141 18.30 -11.39 -8.62
N ARG A 142 19.45 -11.52 -9.30
CA ARG A 142 20.14 -12.81 -9.50
C ARG A 142 20.61 -13.45 -8.20
N ALA A 143 20.99 -12.63 -7.22
CA ALA A 143 21.37 -13.10 -5.89
C ALA A 143 20.17 -13.51 -5.01
N GLY A 144 18.94 -13.36 -5.51
CA GLY A 144 17.72 -13.77 -4.82
C GLY A 144 17.08 -12.70 -3.94
N PHE A 145 17.58 -11.46 -3.97
CA PHE A 145 16.94 -10.35 -3.27
C PHE A 145 15.78 -9.80 -4.09
N ALA A 146 14.65 -9.53 -3.44
CA ALA A 146 13.60 -8.72 -4.05
C ALA A 146 14.02 -7.24 -4.06
N ILE A 147 13.78 -6.53 -5.17
CA ILE A 147 13.99 -5.08 -5.23
C ILE A 147 12.71 -4.37 -4.81
N ILE A 148 12.79 -3.50 -3.81
CA ILE A 148 11.71 -2.60 -3.40
C ILE A 148 12.05 -1.19 -3.86
N SER A 149 11.13 -0.51 -4.56
CA SER A 149 11.31 0.88 -5.00
C SER A 149 9.97 1.57 -5.22
N GLY A 150 9.96 2.89 -5.44
CA GLY A 150 8.75 3.71 -5.54
C GLY A 150 8.12 3.76 -6.93
N GLY A 151 8.74 3.11 -7.93
CA GLY A 151 8.27 3.14 -9.31
C GLY A 151 8.37 4.52 -9.98
N ALA A 152 9.10 5.47 -9.41
CA ALA A 152 9.30 6.80 -9.99
C ALA A 152 10.16 6.74 -11.27
N ARG A 153 10.23 7.85 -12.01
CA ARG A 153 11.16 7.98 -13.13
C ARG A 153 12.61 7.80 -12.67
N GLY A 154 13.50 7.45 -13.60
CA GLY A 154 14.94 7.42 -13.34
C GLY A 154 15.38 6.16 -12.59
N ILE A 155 15.99 6.34 -11.41
CA ILE A 155 16.62 5.25 -10.65
C ILE A 155 15.65 4.13 -10.30
N ASP A 156 14.46 4.47 -9.82
CA ASP A 156 13.43 3.49 -9.42
C ASP A 156 13.01 2.60 -10.62
N THR A 157 12.62 3.22 -11.76
CA THR A 157 12.32 2.48 -13.00
C THR A 157 13.46 1.54 -13.41
N ALA A 158 14.70 2.03 -13.38
CA ALA A 158 15.87 1.27 -13.81
C ALA A 158 16.14 0.06 -12.90
N ALA A 159 16.01 0.24 -11.58
CA ALA A 159 16.19 -0.83 -10.60
C ALA A 159 15.14 -1.95 -10.79
N HIS A 160 13.87 -1.59 -10.97
CA HIS A 160 12.80 -2.56 -11.27
C HIS A 160 13.10 -3.34 -12.55
N ARG A 161 13.44 -2.65 -13.65
CA ARG A 161 13.76 -3.29 -14.93
C ARG A 161 14.93 -4.25 -14.81
N GLY A 162 16.01 -3.83 -14.14
CA GLY A 162 17.19 -4.65 -13.92
C GLY A 162 16.87 -5.96 -13.18
N ALA A 163 16.06 -5.87 -12.12
CA ALA A 163 15.63 -7.04 -11.35
C ALA A 163 14.82 -8.01 -12.21
N MET A 164 13.84 -7.51 -12.97
CA MET A 164 12.98 -8.35 -13.80
C MET A 164 13.75 -9.01 -14.95
N GLN A 165 14.64 -8.28 -15.63
CA GLN A 165 15.49 -8.84 -16.70
C GLN A 165 16.39 -9.97 -16.19
N ALA A 166 16.76 -9.93 -14.91
CA ALA A 166 17.52 -10.99 -14.24
C ALA A 166 16.65 -12.21 -13.83
N GLY A 167 15.34 -12.18 -14.04
CA GLY A 167 14.40 -13.16 -13.49
C GLY A 167 14.18 -13.02 -11.98
N GLY A 168 14.64 -11.91 -11.39
CA GLY A 168 14.43 -11.57 -9.99
C GLY A 168 13.02 -11.03 -9.74
N ARG A 169 12.70 -10.86 -8.45
CA ARG A 169 11.41 -10.32 -8.00
C ARG A 169 11.52 -8.84 -7.66
N THR A 170 10.41 -8.12 -7.80
CA THR A 170 10.39 -6.70 -7.44
C THR A 170 9.02 -6.22 -6.95
N VAL A 171 9.01 -5.29 -6.00
CA VAL A 171 7.82 -4.71 -5.40
C VAL A 171 7.86 -3.20 -5.56
N ALA A 172 6.84 -2.63 -6.22
CA ALA A 172 6.71 -1.19 -6.37
C ALA A 172 5.76 -0.62 -5.31
N VAL A 173 6.24 0.32 -4.49
CA VAL A 173 5.45 1.02 -3.47
C VAL A 173 4.90 2.30 -4.07
N MET A 174 3.59 2.35 -4.28
CA MET A 174 2.93 3.42 -5.03
C MET A 174 2.50 4.57 -4.10
N GLY A 175 2.86 5.80 -4.44
CA GLY A 175 2.39 7.03 -3.76
C GLY A 175 0.98 7.48 -4.15
N CYS A 176 0.18 6.58 -4.71
CA CYS A 176 -1.20 6.81 -5.14
C CYS A 176 -2.00 5.51 -5.04
N GLY A 177 -3.30 5.60 -5.28
CA GLY A 177 -4.15 4.42 -5.39
C GLY A 177 -3.81 3.59 -6.63
N LEU A 178 -4.11 2.29 -6.57
CA LEU A 178 -3.79 1.34 -7.66
C LEU A 178 -4.73 1.45 -8.86
N CYS A 179 -5.62 2.46 -8.89
CA CYS A 179 -6.38 2.83 -10.08
C CYS A 179 -5.55 3.61 -11.12
N THR A 180 -4.49 4.28 -10.68
CA THR A 180 -3.70 5.18 -11.52
C THR A 180 -2.26 4.69 -11.59
N ALA A 181 -1.77 4.44 -12.81
CA ALA A 181 -0.34 4.24 -13.04
C ALA A 181 0.36 5.60 -13.05
N TYR A 182 1.19 5.87 -12.04
CA TYR A 182 2.01 7.07 -12.00
C TYR A 182 3.49 6.74 -11.73
N PRO A 183 4.42 7.24 -12.57
CA PRO A 183 4.19 8.06 -13.76
C PRO A 183 3.56 7.25 -14.91
N PRO A 184 2.75 7.84 -15.81
CA PRO A 184 2.01 7.11 -16.85
C PRO A 184 2.89 6.30 -17.81
N GLU A 185 4.10 6.76 -18.11
CA GLU A 185 5.07 6.05 -18.95
C GLU A 185 5.56 4.73 -18.34
N ASN A 186 5.44 4.55 -17.02
CA ASN A 186 5.77 3.30 -16.35
C ASN A 186 4.57 2.33 -16.30
N ALA A 187 3.43 2.65 -16.93
CA ALA A 187 2.26 1.76 -16.92
C ALA A 187 2.60 0.33 -17.40
N GLY A 188 3.34 0.19 -18.50
CA GLY A 188 3.78 -1.12 -19.00
C GLY A 188 4.65 -1.88 -17.99
N LEU A 189 5.60 -1.17 -17.35
CA LEU A 189 6.43 -1.75 -16.29
C LEU A 189 5.57 -2.26 -15.11
N PHE A 190 4.58 -1.48 -14.69
CA PHE A 190 3.71 -1.87 -13.58
C PHE A 190 2.83 -3.08 -13.91
N GLU A 191 2.36 -3.20 -15.16
CA GLU A 191 1.66 -4.39 -15.63
C GLU A 191 2.58 -5.63 -15.63
N GLU A 192 3.83 -5.50 -16.10
CA GLU A 192 4.81 -6.59 -16.07
C GLU A 192 5.10 -7.06 -14.63
N ILE A 193 5.29 -6.11 -13.70
CA ILE A 193 5.47 -6.44 -12.27
C ILE A 193 4.28 -7.24 -11.75
N ALA A 194 3.05 -6.73 -11.97
CA ALA A 194 1.83 -7.35 -11.47
C ALA A 194 1.51 -8.70 -12.16
N ALA A 195 1.95 -8.92 -13.39
CA ALA A 195 1.67 -10.13 -14.16
C ALA A 195 2.44 -11.37 -13.68
N GLY A 196 3.51 -11.21 -12.90
CA GLY A 196 4.23 -12.35 -12.32
C GLY A 196 5.60 -12.06 -11.72
N ASN A 197 6.19 -10.88 -11.98
CA ASN A 197 7.50 -10.52 -11.48
C ASN A 197 7.49 -9.94 -10.06
N GLY A 198 6.31 -9.67 -9.49
CA GLY A 198 6.15 -9.33 -8.09
C GLY A 198 4.80 -8.68 -7.79
N ALA A 199 4.83 -7.49 -7.18
CA ALA A 199 3.61 -6.79 -6.78
C ALA A 199 3.74 -5.26 -6.83
N LEU A 200 2.63 -4.60 -7.07
CA LEU A 200 2.43 -3.19 -6.73
C LEU A 200 1.72 -3.15 -5.39
N VAL A 201 2.19 -2.29 -4.48
CA VAL A 201 1.58 -2.12 -3.17
C VAL A 201 1.25 -0.66 -2.90
N SER A 202 0.16 -0.39 -2.20
CA SER A 202 -0.23 0.95 -1.76
C SER A 202 -0.97 0.87 -0.43
N GLU A 203 -0.76 1.84 0.45
CA GLU A 203 -1.56 2.04 1.66
C GLU A 203 -2.76 2.97 1.42
N LEU A 204 -2.85 3.54 0.21
CA LEU A 204 -3.86 4.53 -0.14
C LEU A 204 -5.05 3.85 -0.84
N PRO A 205 -6.29 4.35 -0.61
CA PRO A 205 -7.48 3.87 -1.31
C PRO A 205 -7.29 3.81 -2.83
N MET A 206 -7.93 2.85 -3.48
CA MET A 206 -7.77 2.50 -4.89
C MET A 206 -7.80 3.71 -5.83
N ARG A 207 -8.70 4.67 -5.57
CA ARG A 207 -8.91 5.86 -6.41
C ARG A 207 -8.09 7.10 -5.99
N THR A 208 -7.22 6.98 -4.99
CA THR A 208 -6.43 8.11 -4.49
C THR A 208 -5.56 8.70 -5.60
N ALA A 209 -5.75 9.98 -5.85
CA ALA A 209 -5.02 10.72 -6.86
C ALA A 209 -3.53 10.85 -6.49
N VAL A 210 -2.72 11.21 -7.49
CA VAL A 210 -1.31 11.51 -7.29
C VAL A 210 -1.21 12.88 -6.64
N LEU A 211 -0.86 12.91 -5.35
CA LEU A 211 -0.66 14.14 -4.59
C LEU A 211 0.81 14.29 -4.21
N GLY A 212 1.35 15.51 -4.31
CA GLY A 212 2.75 15.77 -3.96
C GLY A 212 3.09 15.39 -2.52
N GLY A 213 2.14 15.52 -1.59
CA GLY A 213 2.29 15.16 -0.18
C GLY A 213 2.30 13.65 0.11
N ASN A 214 1.95 12.80 -0.86
CA ASN A 214 2.04 11.33 -0.71
C ASN A 214 3.46 10.80 -1.00
N PHE A 215 4.37 11.69 -1.40
CA PHE A 215 5.78 11.37 -1.55
C PHE A 215 6.52 12.12 -0.43
N PRO A 216 7.32 11.42 0.40
CA PRO A 216 8.23 12.10 1.30
C PRO A 216 9.10 13.07 0.49
N THR A 217 9.15 14.34 0.91
CA THR A 217 10.07 15.34 0.38
C THR A 217 11.47 15.14 0.95
#